data_AF-A0AA97B1Y0-F1
#
_entry.id   AF-A0AA97B1Y0-F1
#
_cell.length_a   1.000
_cell.length_b   1.000
_cell.length_c   1.000
_cell.angle_alpha   90.00
_cell.angle_beta   90.00
_cell.angle_gamma   90.00
#
_symmetry.space_group_name_H-M   'P 1'
#
loop_
_entity.id
_entity.type
_entity.pdbx_description
1 polymer ?
#
loop_
_entity_poly.entity_id
_entity_poly.type
_entity_poly.pdbx_seq_one_letter_code
_entity_poly.pdbx_strand_id
1 'polypeptide(L)'
;MPDVFVNDRRLPGAMRDAVNAHAIDVGAGFYRAHTEYLGRYARAVDGAQSLHELGALGPPRAAHLPESLLGLEWKDPSRRDYEAAWKAGIGQPKTLNLTLQHVSARQRELSGERAGGTVQLHGKVGVSNESAQWSAKAALDTRGHGELKGDVGVSARAGPVGVELSHDSSGETERKVKVNLGLVELSLASDGEQRVAVGVGSLFQVHATLNARKAELGGGVSAKLKADGSQASAEAGFSMKGLTAERAQQAFAPGHRNVFQPPAELASRTAWDALPESTRAAYAKEGWNREAWTRALPR
;
A
#
# COMPACT_ATOMS: atom_id res chain seq x y z
N MET A 1 27.52 10.45 14.23
CA MET A 1 28.63 10.52 13.26
C MET A 1 29.69 9.55 13.73
N PRO A 2 30.38 8.84 12.84
CA PRO A 2 31.54 8.05 13.24
C PRO A 2 32.68 8.95 13.71
N ASP A 3 33.42 8.48 14.72
CA ASP A 3 34.66 9.14 15.15
C ASP A 3 35.79 8.72 14.22
N VAL A 4 36.48 9.70 13.63
CA VAL A 4 37.63 9.48 12.75
C VAL A 4 38.77 10.40 13.16
N PHE A 5 40.00 9.95 12.91
CA PHE A 5 41.17 10.81 13.06
C PHE A 5 41.28 11.81 11.90
N VAL A 6 41.78 13.01 12.20
CA VAL A 6 42.05 14.04 11.20
C VAL A 6 43.30 13.67 10.41
N ASN A 7 43.19 13.63 9.08
CA ASN A 7 44.32 13.38 8.18
C ASN A 7 45.10 14.68 7.92
N ASP A 8 45.88 15.12 8.91
CA ASP A 8 46.72 16.32 8.83
C ASP A 8 47.91 16.11 7.87
N ARG A 9 48.15 17.09 6.98
CA ARG A 9 49.26 17.05 6.01
C ARG A 9 50.66 17.01 6.63
N ARG A 10 50.79 17.38 7.90
CA ARG A 10 52.06 17.37 8.65
C ARG A 10 52.45 15.96 9.12
N LEU A 11 51.51 15.01 9.08
CA LEU A 11 51.78 13.62 9.45
C LEU A 11 52.66 12.94 8.40
N PRO A 12 53.54 12.00 8.81
CA PRO A 12 54.27 11.16 7.87
C PRO A 12 53.32 10.38 6.96
N GLY A 13 53.70 10.16 5.69
CA GLY A 13 52.85 9.51 4.68
C GLY A 13 52.23 8.20 5.15
N ALA A 14 53.02 7.30 5.74
CA ALA A 14 52.52 6.03 6.27
C ALA A 14 51.44 6.19 7.37
N MET A 15 51.54 7.25 8.17
CA MET A 15 50.53 7.57 9.20
C MET A 15 49.27 8.17 8.57
N ARG A 16 49.42 8.98 7.52
CA ARG A 16 48.29 9.49 6.74
C ARG A 16 47.52 8.36 6.05
N ASP A 17 48.23 7.39 5.49
CA ASP A 17 47.64 6.20 4.87
C ASP A 17 46.87 5.37 5.90
N ALA A 18 47.46 5.16 7.09
CA ALA A 18 46.80 4.45 8.19
C ALA A 18 45.55 5.19 8.70
N VAL A 19 45.61 6.52 8.84
CA VAL A 19 44.45 7.34 9.20
C VAL A 19 43.36 7.24 8.14
N ASN A 20 43.71 7.27 6.86
CA ASN A 20 42.75 7.13 5.77
C ASN A 20 42.12 5.72 5.73
N ALA A 21 42.90 4.67 5.94
CA ALA A 21 42.41 3.30 6.05
C ALA A 21 41.44 3.14 7.23
N HIS A 22 41.77 3.71 8.39
CA HIS A 22 40.86 3.73 9.54
C HIS A 22 39.55 4.47 9.22
N ALA A 23 39.62 5.64 8.57
CA ALA A 23 38.43 6.39 8.17
C ALA A 23 37.55 5.61 7.16
N ILE A 24 38.15 4.81 6.29
CA ILE A 24 37.44 3.88 5.41
C ILE A 24 36.71 2.82 6.23
N ASP A 25 37.42 2.13 7.13
CA ASP A 25 36.85 1.04 7.93
C ASP A 25 35.66 1.50 8.78
N VAL A 26 35.82 2.64 9.45
CA VAL A 26 34.77 3.23 10.28
C VAL A 26 33.59 3.72 9.42
N GLY A 27 33.86 4.35 8.28
CA GLY A 27 32.82 4.79 7.34
C GLY A 27 32.01 3.62 6.76
N ALA A 28 32.67 2.55 6.35
CA ALA A 28 32.03 1.31 5.90
C ALA A 28 31.23 0.65 7.05
N GLY A 29 31.76 0.68 8.28
CA GLY A 29 31.05 0.26 9.49
C GLY A 29 29.75 1.05 9.71
N PHE A 30 29.79 2.37 9.53
CA PHE A 30 28.61 3.24 9.65
C PHE A 30 27.52 2.90 8.62
N TYR A 31 27.87 2.66 7.34
CA TYR A 31 26.88 2.26 6.32
C TYR A 31 26.31 0.86 6.54
N ARG A 32 27.10 -0.08 7.09
CA ARG A 32 26.58 -1.39 7.54
C ARG A 32 25.59 -1.22 8.70
N ALA A 33 25.94 -0.45 9.73
CA ALA A 33 25.05 -0.17 10.85
C ALA A 33 23.77 0.56 10.40
N HIS A 34 23.85 1.44 9.41
CA HIS A 34 22.69 2.09 8.80
C HIS A 34 21.79 1.07 8.07
N THR A 35 22.37 0.12 7.35
CA THR A 35 21.61 -0.97 6.72
C THR A 35 20.84 -1.79 7.75
N GLU A 36 21.46 -2.12 8.89
CA GLU A 36 20.78 -2.81 9.98
C GLU A 36 19.69 -1.97 10.62
N TYR A 37 19.92 -0.66 10.77
CA TYR A 37 18.91 0.30 11.22
C TYR A 37 17.69 0.27 10.29
N LEU A 38 17.87 0.34 8.97
CA LEU A 38 16.76 0.24 8.02
C LEU A 38 16.02 -1.10 8.14
N GLY A 39 16.74 -2.19 8.40
CA GLY A 39 16.15 -3.50 8.67
C GLY A 39 15.29 -3.54 9.94
N ARG A 40 15.76 -2.92 11.04
CA ARG A 40 14.97 -2.78 12.28
C ARG A 40 13.78 -1.86 12.08
N TYR A 41 13.96 -0.77 11.35
CA TYR A 41 12.90 0.18 11.02
C TYR A 41 11.80 -0.49 10.20
N ALA A 42 12.14 -1.30 9.18
CA ALA A 42 11.15 -2.05 8.40
C ALA A 42 10.30 -2.99 9.27
N ARG A 43 10.92 -3.71 10.22
CA ARG A 43 10.19 -4.56 11.18
C ARG A 43 9.28 -3.74 12.11
N ALA A 44 9.70 -2.54 12.51
CA ALA A 44 8.87 -1.66 13.32
C ALA A 44 7.66 -1.16 12.52
N VAL A 45 7.84 -0.89 11.21
CA VAL A 45 6.74 -0.57 10.29
C VAL A 45 5.75 -1.74 10.21
N ASP A 46 6.23 -2.98 10.02
CA ASP A 46 5.35 -4.16 9.99
C ASP A 46 4.57 -4.36 11.31
N GLY A 47 5.24 -4.06 12.44
CA GLY A 47 4.65 -4.19 13.77
C GLY A 47 3.63 -3.12 14.14
N ALA A 48 3.56 -1.99 13.42
CA ALA A 48 2.63 -0.90 13.73
C ALA A 48 1.18 -1.34 13.50
N GLN A 49 0.34 -1.24 14.54
CA GLN A 49 -1.07 -1.67 14.51
C GLN A 49 -2.04 -0.54 14.17
N SER A 50 -1.56 0.70 14.16
CA SER A 50 -2.37 1.88 13.85
C SER A 50 -1.57 2.93 13.10
N LEU A 51 -2.26 3.82 12.37
CA LEU A 51 -1.63 4.95 11.70
C LEU A 51 -0.91 5.88 12.67
N HIS A 52 -1.41 5.97 13.91
CA HIS A 52 -0.76 6.71 14.97
C HIS A 52 0.58 6.10 15.36
N GLU A 53 0.64 4.77 15.57
CA GLU A 53 1.89 4.06 15.85
C GLU A 53 2.88 4.16 14.69
N LEU A 54 2.39 4.03 13.46
CA LEU A 54 3.23 4.18 12.27
C LEU A 54 3.81 5.60 12.17
N GLY A 55 3.01 6.63 12.45
CA GLY A 55 3.46 8.02 12.50
C GLY A 55 4.47 8.29 13.61
N ALA A 56 4.32 7.64 14.77
CA ALA A 56 5.22 7.79 15.91
C ALA A 56 6.66 7.27 15.63
N LEU A 57 6.85 6.40 14.64
CA LEU A 57 8.19 5.97 14.21
C LEU A 57 9.02 7.13 13.62
N GLY A 58 8.35 8.16 13.07
CA GLY A 58 8.99 9.26 12.35
C GLY A 58 9.65 8.82 11.03
N PRO A 59 10.05 9.77 10.17
CA PRO A 59 10.65 9.42 8.89
C PRO A 59 11.99 8.69 9.05
N PRO A 60 12.30 7.69 8.20
CA PRO A 60 13.58 7.01 8.25
C PRO A 60 14.72 7.99 7.94
N ARG A 61 15.83 7.89 8.68
CA ARG A 61 16.96 8.80 8.54
C ARG A 61 17.90 8.35 7.42
N ALA A 62 18.29 9.28 6.55
CA ALA A 62 19.31 9.03 5.54
C ALA A 62 20.69 8.93 6.20
N ALA A 63 21.54 8.02 5.70
CA ALA A 63 22.96 8.03 6.02
C ALA A 63 23.68 8.94 5.02
N HIS A 64 24.43 9.89 5.56
CA HIS A 64 25.31 10.74 4.78
C HIS A 64 26.60 11.00 5.57
N LEU A 65 27.74 10.69 4.95
CA LEU A 65 29.05 11.02 5.48
C LEU A 65 29.68 12.10 4.59
N PRO A 66 29.82 13.34 5.08
CA PRO A 66 30.45 14.41 4.32
C PRO A 66 31.98 14.23 4.31
N GLU A 67 32.62 14.65 3.22
CA GLU A 67 34.09 14.59 3.06
C GLU A 67 34.84 15.44 4.09
N SER A 68 34.20 16.49 4.62
CA SER A 68 34.76 17.35 5.67
C SER A 68 35.12 16.56 6.94
N LEU A 69 34.54 15.38 7.13
CA LEU A 69 34.83 14.46 8.22
C LEU A 69 36.30 14.00 8.21
N LEU A 70 36.96 13.95 7.06
CA LEU A 70 38.37 13.55 6.94
C LEU A 70 39.35 14.63 7.42
N GLY A 71 38.87 15.87 7.59
CA GLY A 71 39.71 17.00 8.02
C GLY A 71 40.85 17.34 7.06
N LEU A 72 40.74 16.96 5.78
CA LEU A 72 41.76 17.22 4.76
C LEU A 72 41.85 18.72 4.44
N GLU A 73 43.06 19.29 4.54
CA GLU A 73 43.30 20.68 4.20
C GLU A 73 43.11 20.93 2.68
N TRP A 74 42.55 22.09 2.31
CA TRP A 74 42.39 22.48 0.91
C TRP A 74 43.70 22.58 0.12
N LYS A 75 44.82 22.88 0.80
CA LYS A 75 46.14 23.06 0.18
C LYS A 75 46.94 21.74 0.07
N ASP A 76 46.41 20.64 0.60
CA ASP A 76 47.08 19.35 0.54
C ASP A 76 47.01 18.77 -0.89
N PRO A 77 48.16 18.53 -1.56
CA PRO A 77 48.17 18.01 -2.92
C PRO A 77 47.59 16.59 -3.02
N SER A 78 47.69 15.80 -1.95
CA SER A 78 47.18 14.42 -1.88
C SER A 78 45.70 14.33 -1.48
N ARG A 79 45.04 15.47 -1.22
CA ARG A 79 43.65 15.50 -0.75
C ARG A 79 42.73 14.70 -1.67
N ARG A 80 42.81 14.93 -2.98
CA ARG A 80 41.90 14.31 -3.95
C ARG A 80 42.06 12.79 -3.96
N ASP A 81 43.28 12.30 -3.82
CA ASP A 81 43.58 10.87 -3.82
C ASP A 81 43.02 10.19 -2.57
N TYR A 82 43.23 10.80 -1.39
CA TYR A 82 42.67 10.28 -0.13
C TYR A 82 41.15 10.34 -0.10
N GLU A 83 40.54 11.44 -0.58
CA GLU A 83 39.09 11.59 -0.66
C GLU A 83 38.46 10.55 -1.63
N ALA A 84 39.10 10.33 -2.79
CA ALA A 84 38.66 9.32 -3.76
C ALA A 84 38.79 7.90 -3.20
N ALA A 85 39.93 7.58 -2.56
CA ALA A 85 40.15 6.30 -1.90
C ALA A 85 39.12 6.06 -0.79
N TRP A 86 38.80 7.11 -0.01
CA TRP A 86 37.80 7.03 1.04
C TRP A 86 36.41 6.74 0.49
N LYS A 87 35.95 7.51 -0.50
CA LYS A 87 34.64 7.30 -1.16
C LYS A 87 34.51 5.91 -1.77
N ALA A 88 35.58 5.44 -2.44
CA ALA A 88 35.61 4.11 -3.01
C ALA A 88 35.55 3.02 -1.93
N GLY A 89 36.29 3.21 -0.83
CA GLY A 89 36.39 2.26 0.27
C GLY A 89 35.12 2.14 1.13
N ILE A 90 34.43 3.25 1.43
CA ILE A 90 33.21 3.22 2.25
C ILE A 90 32.00 2.68 1.50
N GLY A 91 32.01 2.74 0.17
CA GLY A 91 30.89 2.35 -0.69
C GLY A 91 29.75 3.35 -0.70
N GLN A 92 28.53 2.87 -0.94
CA GLN A 92 27.31 3.69 -1.03
C GLN A 92 26.31 3.29 0.06
N PRO A 93 25.63 4.26 0.71
CA PRO A 93 24.57 3.94 1.65
C PRO A 93 23.38 3.34 0.92
N LYS A 94 22.61 2.49 1.62
CA LYS A 94 21.34 2.00 1.07
C LYS A 94 20.35 3.16 0.89
N THR A 95 19.65 3.14 -0.25
CA THR A 95 18.62 4.13 -0.54
C THR A 95 17.44 3.97 0.41
N LEU A 96 16.81 5.09 0.79
CA LEU A 96 15.61 5.07 1.63
C LEU A 96 14.35 4.66 0.86
N ASN A 97 14.42 4.59 -0.48
CA ASN A 97 13.25 4.42 -1.35
C ASN A 97 12.43 3.18 -0.97
N LEU A 98 13.09 2.04 -0.78
CA LEU A 98 12.42 0.80 -0.38
C LEU A 98 11.77 0.91 1.00
N THR A 99 12.43 1.59 1.95
CA THR A 99 11.88 1.79 3.30
C THR A 99 10.67 2.71 3.27
N LEU A 100 10.71 3.79 2.47
CA LEU A 100 9.58 4.69 2.30
C LEU A 100 8.41 4.00 1.59
N GLN A 101 8.66 3.19 0.57
CA GLN A 101 7.63 2.36 -0.07
C GLN A 101 6.96 1.41 0.93
N HIS A 102 7.76 0.84 1.84
CA HIS A 102 7.25 -0.03 2.89
C HIS A 102 6.33 0.71 3.87
N VAL A 103 6.71 1.91 4.30
CA VAL A 103 5.86 2.79 5.12
C VAL A 103 4.55 3.10 4.40
N SER A 104 4.61 3.52 3.14
CA SER A 104 3.41 3.86 2.36
C SER A 104 2.48 2.66 2.17
N ALA A 105 3.03 1.46 1.98
CA ALA A 105 2.24 0.23 1.91
C ALA A 105 1.52 -0.03 3.23
N ARG A 106 2.23 0.08 4.36
CA ARG A 106 1.62 -0.11 5.69
C ARG A 106 0.58 0.95 6.03
N GLN A 107 0.83 2.21 5.67
CA GLN A 107 -0.13 3.30 5.85
C GLN A 107 -1.46 2.97 5.17
N ARG A 108 -1.42 2.45 3.94
CA ARG A 108 -2.62 2.08 3.18
C ARG A 108 -3.38 0.92 3.79
N GLU A 109 -2.67 -0.09 4.28
CA GLU A 109 -3.30 -1.21 4.97
C GLU A 109 -4.05 -0.75 6.21
N LEU A 110 -3.43 0.11 7.01
CA LEU A 110 -4.01 0.63 8.23
C LEU A 110 -5.17 1.62 7.95
N SER A 111 -5.23 2.21 6.75
CA SER A 111 -6.40 2.98 6.28
C SER A 111 -7.50 2.12 5.66
N GLY A 112 -7.39 0.79 5.72
CA GLY A 112 -8.36 -0.15 5.17
C GLY A 112 -8.26 -0.37 3.66
N GLU A 113 -7.19 0.12 3.02
CA GLU A 113 -6.92 -0.19 1.61
C GLU A 113 -6.11 -1.47 1.50
N ARG A 114 -6.59 -2.39 0.66
CA ARG A 114 -5.82 -3.59 0.31
C ARG A 114 -4.51 -3.21 -0.39
N ALA A 115 -3.38 -3.70 0.08
CA ALA A 115 -2.07 -3.42 -0.52
C ALA A 115 -1.89 -4.12 -1.88
N GLY A 116 -1.07 -3.53 -2.75
CA GLY A 116 -0.63 -4.21 -3.98
C GLY A 116 0.24 -5.44 -3.68
N GLY A 117 0.19 -6.44 -4.54
CA GLY A 117 0.87 -7.73 -4.37
C GLY A 117 0.15 -8.71 -3.44
N THR A 118 -1.03 -8.36 -2.93
CA THR A 118 -1.83 -9.24 -2.08
C THR A 118 -2.73 -10.17 -2.89
N VAL A 119 -2.95 -11.38 -2.39
CA VAL A 119 -3.95 -12.32 -2.90
C VAL A 119 -5.09 -12.40 -1.89
N GLN A 120 -6.33 -12.50 -2.36
CA GLN A 120 -7.52 -12.64 -1.52
C GLN A 120 -8.32 -13.82 -2.03
N LEU A 121 -8.65 -14.71 -1.10
CA LEU A 121 -9.61 -15.78 -1.32
C LEU A 121 -10.98 -15.25 -0.93
N HIS A 122 -12.00 -15.57 -1.72
CA HIS A 122 -13.37 -15.16 -1.41
C HIS A 122 -14.36 -16.28 -1.73
N GLY A 123 -15.42 -16.30 -0.93
CA GLY A 123 -16.60 -17.13 -1.15
C GLY A 123 -17.84 -16.25 -1.18
N LYS A 124 -18.76 -16.52 -2.10
CA LYS A 124 -20.06 -15.85 -2.15
C LYS A 124 -21.16 -16.91 -2.22
N VAL A 125 -22.15 -16.79 -1.36
CA VAL A 125 -23.37 -17.60 -1.40
C VAL A 125 -24.55 -16.68 -1.63
N GLY A 126 -25.54 -17.13 -2.38
CA GLY A 126 -26.71 -16.30 -2.64
C GLY A 126 -27.96 -17.08 -2.98
N VAL A 127 -29.09 -16.47 -2.74
CA VAL A 127 -30.43 -16.99 -3.05
C VAL A 127 -31.17 -15.91 -3.83
N SER A 128 -31.75 -16.26 -4.96
CA SER A 128 -32.53 -15.35 -5.81
C SER A 128 -33.84 -16.00 -6.24
N ASN A 129 -34.89 -15.22 -6.34
CA ASN A 129 -36.15 -15.58 -6.99
C ASN A 129 -36.42 -14.58 -8.15
N GLU A 130 -37.62 -14.59 -8.72
CA GLU A 130 -37.97 -13.75 -9.88
C GLU A 130 -37.85 -12.24 -9.62
N SER A 131 -37.96 -11.79 -8.36
CA SER A 131 -38.05 -10.37 -8.02
C SER A 131 -36.94 -9.86 -7.10
N ALA A 132 -36.22 -10.76 -6.41
CA ALA A 132 -35.22 -10.39 -5.41
C ALA A 132 -34.02 -11.34 -5.42
N GLN A 133 -32.85 -10.80 -5.09
CA GLN A 133 -31.62 -11.53 -4.85
C GLN A 133 -30.99 -11.13 -3.52
N TRP A 134 -30.49 -12.12 -2.80
CA TRP A 134 -29.78 -11.98 -1.55
C TRP A 134 -28.45 -12.70 -1.67
N SER A 135 -27.37 -12.12 -1.15
CA SER A 135 -26.10 -12.81 -1.11
C SER A 135 -25.24 -12.41 0.08
N ALA A 136 -24.43 -13.34 0.55
CA ALA A 136 -23.39 -13.10 1.54
C ALA A 136 -22.03 -13.43 0.91
N LYS A 137 -21.07 -12.51 1.07
CA LYS A 137 -19.69 -12.65 0.60
C LYS A 137 -18.77 -12.62 1.81
N ALA A 138 -17.86 -13.59 1.88
CA ALA A 138 -16.75 -13.60 2.82
C ALA A 138 -15.44 -13.57 2.03
N ALA A 139 -14.46 -12.81 2.51
CA ALA A 139 -13.15 -12.73 1.89
C ALA A 139 -12.04 -12.69 2.95
N LEU A 140 -10.89 -13.27 2.61
CA LEU A 140 -9.69 -13.26 3.44
C LEU A 140 -8.47 -13.04 2.54
N ASP A 141 -7.62 -12.07 2.88
CA ASP A 141 -6.38 -11.84 2.15
C ASP A 141 -5.14 -12.46 2.81
N THR A 142 -4.05 -12.53 2.04
CA THR A 142 -2.75 -13.07 2.47
C THR A 142 -2.09 -12.28 3.61
N ARG A 143 -2.62 -11.11 3.97
CA ARG A 143 -2.15 -10.30 5.11
C ARG A 143 -3.08 -10.41 6.32
N GLY A 144 -4.09 -11.29 6.26
CA GLY A 144 -4.99 -11.58 7.37
C GLY A 144 -6.18 -10.63 7.48
N HIS A 145 -6.43 -9.77 6.48
CA HIS A 145 -7.61 -8.94 6.48
C HIS A 145 -8.83 -9.75 6.03
N GLY A 146 -9.84 -9.83 6.90
CA GLY A 146 -11.10 -10.51 6.65
C GLY A 146 -12.24 -9.51 6.40
N GLU A 147 -13.10 -9.79 5.44
CA GLU A 147 -14.28 -8.98 5.12
C GLU A 147 -15.51 -9.88 5.02
N LEU A 148 -16.62 -9.43 5.60
CA LEU A 148 -17.94 -10.05 5.45
C LEU A 148 -18.93 -8.99 4.97
N LYS A 149 -19.59 -9.27 3.85
CA LYS A 149 -20.56 -8.38 3.20
C LYS A 149 -21.86 -9.10 2.90
N GLY A 150 -22.98 -8.42 3.13
CA GLY A 150 -24.29 -8.85 2.69
C GLY A 150 -24.81 -7.91 1.60
N ASP A 151 -25.35 -8.47 0.52
CA ASP A 151 -25.94 -7.71 -0.58
C ASP A 151 -27.42 -8.12 -0.75
N VAL A 152 -28.26 -7.13 -1.06
CA VAL A 152 -29.67 -7.32 -1.41
C VAL A 152 -29.97 -6.57 -2.69
N GLY A 153 -30.69 -7.18 -3.62
CA GLY A 153 -30.94 -6.54 -4.90
C GLY A 153 -32.14 -7.06 -5.65
N VAL A 154 -32.33 -6.48 -6.83
CA VAL A 154 -33.33 -6.86 -7.82
C VAL A 154 -32.64 -7.09 -9.16
N SER A 155 -33.18 -8.01 -9.95
CA SER A 155 -32.66 -8.34 -11.27
C SER A 155 -33.79 -8.31 -12.29
N ALA A 156 -33.54 -7.70 -13.45
CA ALA A 156 -34.45 -7.73 -14.58
C ALA A 156 -33.75 -8.33 -15.81
N ARG A 157 -34.46 -9.13 -16.61
CA ARG A 157 -33.90 -9.77 -17.80
C ARG A 157 -34.80 -9.55 -19.01
N ALA A 158 -34.20 -9.09 -20.11
CA ALA A 158 -34.83 -8.97 -21.42
C ALA A 158 -33.98 -9.72 -22.45
N GLY A 159 -34.39 -10.94 -22.78
CA GLY A 159 -33.66 -11.82 -23.70
C GLY A 159 -32.27 -12.22 -23.18
N PRO A 160 -31.19 -12.06 -23.98
CA PRO A 160 -29.83 -12.40 -23.55
C PRO A 160 -29.25 -11.39 -22.55
N VAL A 161 -29.86 -10.20 -22.41
CA VAL A 161 -29.36 -9.11 -21.55
C VAL A 161 -30.10 -9.11 -20.21
N GLY A 162 -29.35 -9.02 -19.13
CA GLY A 162 -29.84 -8.83 -17.76
C GLY A 162 -29.21 -7.61 -17.11
N VAL A 163 -29.95 -6.95 -16.24
CA VAL A 163 -29.47 -5.85 -15.40
C VAL A 163 -29.76 -6.21 -13.96
N GLU A 164 -28.74 -6.10 -13.12
CA GLU A 164 -28.81 -6.31 -11.68
C GLU A 164 -28.52 -5.00 -10.97
N LEU A 165 -29.36 -4.68 -9.99
CA LEU A 165 -29.18 -3.58 -9.07
C LEU A 165 -29.11 -4.17 -7.67
N SER A 166 -28.01 -3.97 -6.97
CA SER A 166 -27.83 -4.43 -5.59
C SER A 166 -27.40 -3.30 -4.68
N HIS A 167 -27.72 -3.43 -3.40
CA HIS A 167 -27.25 -2.59 -2.31
C HIS A 167 -26.49 -3.46 -1.34
N ASP A 168 -25.30 -3.05 -0.97
CA ASP A 168 -24.54 -3.72 0.07
C ASP A 168 -25.03 -3.30 1.47
N SER A 169 -24.51 -3.95 2.51
CA SER A 169 -24.84 -3.66 3.90
C SER A 169 -24.46 -2.25 4.38
N SER A 170 -23.64 -1.53 3.61
CA SER A 170 -23.28 -0.13 3.87
C SER A 170 -24.18 0.87 3.12
N GLY A 171 -25.09 0.37 2.28
CA GLY A 171 -25.99 1.17 1.45
C GLY A 171 -25.37 1.56 0.10
N GLU A 172 -24.19 1.05 -0.25
CA GLU A 172 -23.56 1.31 -1.54
C GLU A 172 -24.32 0.57 -2.65
N THR A 173 -24.74 1.31 -3.67
CA THR A 173 -25.48 0.76 -4.81
C THR A 173 -24.52 0.27 -5.89
N GLU A 174 -24.61 -1.00 -6.25
CA GLU A 174 -23.90 -1.60 -7.38
C GLU A 174 -24.87 -1.86 -8.55
N ARG A 175 -24.44 -1.51 -9.76
CA ARG A 175 -25.16 -1.83 -11.00
C ARG A 175 -24.33 -2.78 -11.83
N LYS A 176 -24.92 -3.89 -12.27
CA LYS A 176 -24.24 -4.89 -13.08
C LYS A 176 -25.05 -5.23 -14.32
N VAL A 177 -24.41 -5.13 -15.48
CA VAL A 177 -25.00 -5.56 -16.75
C VAL A 177 -24.44 -6.94 -17.08
N LYS A 178 -25.31 -7.88 -17.45
CA LYS A 178 -24.99 -9.26 -17.82
C LYS A 178 -25.47 -9.56 -19.22
N VAL A 179 -24.65 -10.23 -20.03
CA VAL A 179 -24.99 -10.71 -21.37
C VAL A 179 -24.71 -12.21 -21.43
N ASN A 180 -25.76 -12.99 -21.65
CA ASN A 180 -25.71 -14.45 -21.72
C ASN A 180 -25.73 -14.91 -23.18
N LEU A 181 -24.64 -15.53 -23.63
CA LEU A 181 -24.45 -16.04 -25.00
C LEU A 181 -24.48 -17.59 -25.05
N GLY A 182 -25.25 -18.21 -24.15
CA GLY A 182 -25.39 -19.65 -24.03
C GLY A 182 -24.32 -20.29 -23.15
N LEU A 183 -23.11 -20.46 -23.67
CA LEU A 183 -21.97 -21.05 -22.96
C LEU A 183 -21.06 -20.02 -22.29
N VAL A 184 -21.22 -18.75 -22.67
CA VAL A 184 -20.42 -17.62 -22.17
C VAL A 184 -21.35 -16.59 -21.55
N GLU A 185 -21.04 -16.16 -20.33
CA GLU A 185 -21.68 -15.05 -19.63
C GLU A 185 -20.66 -13.93 -19.47
N LEU A 186 -20.95 -12.77 -20.06
CA LEU A 186 -20.17 -11.55 -19.91
C LEU A 186 -20.87 -10.64 -18.92
N SER A 187 -20.13 -10.01 -18.01
CA SER A 187 -20.71 -8.98 -17.17
C SER A 187 -19.77 -7.81 -16.90
N LEU A 188 -20.38 -6.64 -16.75
CA LEU A 188 -19.71 -5.38 -16.45
C LEU A 188 -20.41 -4.74 -15.25
N ALA A 189 -19.67 -4.55 -14.16
CA ALA A 189 -20.13 -3.82 -12.99
C ALA A 189 -19.82 -2.33 -13.08
N SER A 190 -20.58 -1.50 -12.37
CA SER A 190 -20.44 -0.03 -12.35
C SER A 190 -19.09 0.44 -11.80
N ASP A 191 -18.46 -0.36 -10.96
CA ASP A 191 -17.12 -0.09 -10.41
C ASP A 191 -16.00 -0.37 -11.44
N GLY A 192 -16.35 -0.88 -12.63
CA GLY A 192 -15.44 -1.20 -13.72
C GLY A 192 -14.95 -2.65 -13.74
N GLU A 193 -15.46 -3.54 -12.88
CA GLU A 193 -15.16 -4.97 -12.96
C GLU A 193 -15.78 -5.58 -14.23
N GLN A 194 -14.91 -6.19 -15.05
CA GLN A 194 -15.28 -7.02 -16.18
C GLN A 194 -15.14 -8.48 -15.77
N ARG A 195 -16.18 -9.29 -16.01
CA ARG A 195 -16.16 -10.72 -15.72
C ARG A 195 -16.58 -11.52 -16.95
N VAL A 196 -15.79 -12.55 -17.25
CA VAL A 196 -16.07 -13.53 -18.29
C VAL A 196 -16.23 -14.87 -17.61
N ALA A 197 -17.40 -15.50 -17.76
CA ALA A 197 -17.68 -16.82 -17.24
C ALA A 197 -18.00 -17.78 -18.39
N VAL A 198 -17.43 -18.98 -18.35
CA VAL A 198 -17.60 -20.03 -19.36
C VAL A 198 -18.05 -21.30 -18.66
N GLY A 199 -19.08 -21.96 -19.19
CA GLY A 199 -19.62 -23.18 -18.58
C GLY A 199 -20.71 -23.85 -19.37
N VAL A 200 -21.01 -25.09 -18.98
CA VAL A 200 -22.11 -25.87 -19.57
C VAL A 200 -23.40 -25.44 -18.87
N GLY A 201 -24.08 -24.45 -19.44
CA GLY A 201 -25.29 -23.86 -18.87
C GLY A 201 -25.01 -22.98 -17.64
N SER A 202 -26.07 -22.65 -16.88
CA SER A 202 -25.95 -21.82 -15.67
C SER A 202 -25.51 -22.60 -14.42
N LEU A 203 -25.40 -23.93 -14.50
CA LEU A 203 -25.22 -24.81 -13.34
C LEU A 203 -23.80 -24.75 -12.77
N PHE A 204 -22.78 -24.79 -13.63
CA PHE A 204 -21.37 -24.69 -13.23
C PHE A 204 -20.61 -23.83 -14.26
N GLN A 205 -19.91 -22.82 -13.77
CA GLN A 205 -19.16 -21.87 -14.57
C GLN A 205 -17.77 -21.67 -13.96
N VAL A 206 -16.75 -21.61 -14.82
CA VAL A 206 -15.43 -21.08 -14.47
C VAL A 206 -15.42 -19.62 -14.94
N HIS A 207 -14.87 -18.72 -14.14
CA HIS A 207 -14.84 -17.31 -14.48
C HIS A 207 -13.47 -16.68 -14.26
N ALA A 208 -13.21 -15.61 -15.03
CA ALA A 208 -12.12 -14.69 -14.84
C ALA A 208 -12.68 -13.28 -14.64
N THR A 209 -12.04 -12.49 -13.79
CA THR A 209 -12.40 -11.10 -13.51
C THR A 209 -11.21 -10.18 -13.74
N LEU A 210 -11.48 -8.99 -14.25
CA LEU A 210 -10.51 -7.92 -14.43
C LEU A 210 -11.17 -6.59 -14.06
N ASN A 211 -10.60 -5.90 -13.09
CA ASN A 211 -10.93 -4.50 -12.79
C ASN A 211 -9.69 -3.66 -13.03
N ALA A 212 -9.59 -3.02 -14.19
CA ALA A 212 -8.43 -2.19 -14.55
C ALA A 212 -8.29 -0.95 -13.64
N ARG A 213 -9.42 -0.36 -13.20
CA ARG A 213 -9.43 0.82 -12.31
C ARG A 213 -8.87 0.48 -10.93
N LYS A 214 -9.19 -0.69 -10.41
CA LYS A 214 -8.68 -1.20 -9.14
C LYS A 214 -7.38 -2.00 -9.29
N ALA A 215 -6.94 -2.25 -10.52
CA ALA A 215 -5.89 -3.21 -10.88
C ALA A 215 -6.02 -4.54 -10.15
N GLU A 216 -7.18 -5.13 -10.26
CA GLU A 216 -7.47 -6.44 -9.69
C GLU A 216 -7.72 -7.42 -10.83
N LEU A 217 -7.04 -8.56 -10.75
CA LEU A 217 -7.25 -9.71 -11.63
C LEU A 217 -7.71 -10.86 -10.75
N GLY A 218 -8.73 -11.59 -11.16
CA GLY A 218 -9.20 -12.73 -10.39
C GLY A 218 -9.79 -13.81 -11.25
N GLY A 219 -10.27 -14.84 -10.56
CA GLY A 219 -10.99 -15.94 -11.18
C GLY A 219 -11.48 -16.92 -10.15
N GLY A 220 -12.30 -17.86 -10.59
CA GLY A 220 -12.91 -18.81 -9.70
C GLY A 220 -13.93 -19.70 -10.39
N VAL A 221 -14.71 -20.37 -9.55
CA VAL A 221 -15.79 -21.25 -9.95
C VAL A 221 -17.09 -20.80 -9.30
N SER A 222 -18.18 -20.91 -10.02
CA SER A 222 -19.51 -20.64 -9.50
C SER A 222 -20.49 -21.72 -9.92
N ALA A 223 -21.36 -22.10 -9.00
CA ALA A 223 -22.45 -23.03 -9.24
C ALA A 223 -23.80 -22.36 -8.95
N LYS A 224 -24.82 -22.67 -9.74
CA LYS A 224 -26.21 -22.24 -9.50
C LYS A 224 -27.11 -23.47 -9.50
N LEU A 225 -28.00 -23.57 -8.52
CA LEU A 225 -29.00 -24.63 -8.37
C LEU A 225 -30.38 -23.99 -8.42
N LYS A 226 -31.27 -24.48 -9.31
CA LYS A 226 -32.65 -24.00 -9.42
C LYS A 226 -33.62 -25.03 -8.85
N ALA A 227 -34.54 -24.61 -7.99
CA ALA A 227 -35.63 -25.42 -7.46
C ALA A 227 -36.86 -24.52 -7.23
N ASP A 228 -38.02 -24.93 -7.73
CA ASP A 228 -39.34 -24.34 -7.43
C ASP A 228 -39.39 -22.79 -7.45
N GLY A 229 -38.95 -22.17 -8.55
CA GLY A 229 -38.96 -20.71 -8.72
C GLY A 229 -37.88 -19.95 -7.94
N SER A 230 -37.06 -20.66 -7.17
CA SER A 230 -35.92 -20.14 -6.43
C SER A 230 -34.60 -20.67 -7.01
N GLN A 231 -33.54 -19.89 -6.87
CA GLN A 231 -32.21 -20.23 -7.33
C GLN A 231 -31.20 -19.98 -6.20
N ALA A 232 -30.52 -21.03 -5.76
CA ALA A 232 -29.34 -20.91 -4.91
C ALA A 232 -28.08 -20.77 -5.77
N SER A 233 -27.07 -20.09 -5.25
CA SER A 233 -25.79 -19.88 -5.90
C SER A 233 -24.67 -19.97 -4.88
N ALA A 234 -23.55 -20.53 -5.31
CA ALA A 234 -22.31 -20.58 -4.55
C ALA A 234 -21.16 -20.25 -5.50
N GLU A 235 -20.21 -19.46 -5.03
CA GLU A 235 -19.03 -19.04 -5.76
C GLU A 235 -17.83 -19.09 -4.84
N ALA A 236 -16.72 -19.59 -5.36
CA ALA A 236 -15.43 -19.57 -4.69
C ALA A 236 -14.39 -19.10 -5.70
N GLY A 237 -13.54 -18.16 -5.29
CA GLY A 237 -12.58 -17.55 -6.17
C GLY A 237 -11.41 -16.91 -5.46
N PHE A 238 -10.52 -16.36 -6.25
CA PHE A 238 -9.40 -15.57 -5.81
C PHE A 238 -9.35 -14.25 -6.58
N SER A 239 -8.73 -13.25 -5.98
CA SER A 239 -8.34 -12.01 -6.66
C SER A 239 -6.93 -11.62 -6.23
N MET A 240 -6.18 -11.06 -7.16
CA MET A 240 -4.83 -10.52 -6.97
C MET A 240 -4.87 -9.03 -7.23
N LYS A 241 -4.37 -8.25 -6.28
CA LYS A 241 -4.26 -6.80 -6.44
C LYS A 241 -2.90 -6.44 -7.02
N GLY A 242 -2.88 -5.98 -8.25
CA GLY A 242 -1.68 -5.48 -8.93
C GLY A 242 -1.19 -4.15 -8.34
N LEU A 243 0.08 -3.87 -8.58
CA LEU A 243 0.68 -2.56 -8.40
C LEU A 243 0.45 -1.78 -9.71
N THR A 244 -0.49 -0.82 -9.76
CA THR A 244 -0.57 0.04 -10.97
C THR A 244 0.66 0.92 -11.05
N ALA A 245 1.07 1.26 -12.28
CA ALA A 245 2.11 2.26 -12.53
C ALA A 245 1.74 3.61 -11.86
N GLU A 246 0.46 3.99 -11.89
CA GLU A 246 -0.07 5.17 -11.18
C GLU A 246 0.04 5.03 -9.65
N ARG A 247 -0.18 3.85 -9.07
CA ARG A 247 -0.03 3.61 -7.61
C ARG A 247 1.42 3.54 -7.16
N ALA A 248 2.32 3.08 -8.03
CA ALA A 248 3.76 3.12 -7.82
C ALA A 248 4.26 4.58 -7.88
N GLN A 249 3.71 5.41 -8.77
CA GLN A 249 3.96 6.84 -8.82
C GLN A 249 3.32 7.61 -7.65
N GLN A 250 2.13 7.22 -7.19
CA GLN A 250 1.45 7.83 -6.05
C GLN A 250 2.17 7.64 -4.71
N ALA A 251 3.00 6.60 -4.57
CA ALA A 251 3.91 6.48 -3.43
C ALA A 251 4.96 7.62 -3.38
N PHE A 252 5.16 8.33 -4.50
CA PHE A 252 6.05 9.46 -4.66
C PHE A 252 5.32 10.72 -5.16
N ALA A 253 3.99 10.70 -5.28
CA ALA A 253 3.25 11.82 -5.86
C ALA A 253 3.25 12.99 -4.87
N PRO A 254 3.56 14.22 -5.32
CA PRO A 254 3.65 15.42 -4.47
C PRO A 254 2.38 15.74 -3.67
N GLY A 255 1.22 15.14 -4.00
CA GLY A 255 -0.06 15.37 -3.33
C GLY A 255 -0.50 14.28 -2.34
N HIS A 256 0.21 13.16 -2.21
CA HIS A 256 -0.14 12.14 -1.22
C HIS A 256 0.53 12.48 0.11
N ARG A 257 -0.27 12.86 1.12
CA ARG A 257 0.25 13.13 2.46
C ARG A 257 0.87 11.85 3.03
N ASN A 258 2.16 11.89 3.30
CA ASN A 258 2.85 10.82 4.01
C ASN A 258 2.42 10.87 5.49
N VAL A 259 2.32 9.72 6.16
CA VAL A 259 1.94 9.61 7.59
C VAL A 259 2.77 10.51 8.53
N PHE A 260 3.98 10.92 8.11
CA PHE A 260 4.85 11.83 8.87
C PHE A 260 4.54 13.32 8.68
N GLN A 261 3.73 13.70 7.70
CA GLN A 261 3.37 15.09 7.46
C GLN A 261 2.05 15.39 8.18
N PRO A 262 2.04 16.38 9.11
CA PRO A 262 0.80 16.76 9.76
C PRO A 262 -0.17 17.36 8.73
N PRO A 263 -1.50 17.22 8.93
CA PRO A 263 -2.49 17.97 8.18
C PRO A 263 -2.16 19.45 8.04
N ALA A 264 -2.32 20.01 6.84
CA ALA A 264 -2.05 21.43 6.58
C ALA A 264 -2.96 22.32 7.45
N GLU A 265 -4.18 21.88 7.71
CA GLU A 265 -5.14 22.60 8.55
C GLU A 265 -4.77 22.59 10.04
N LEU A 266 -3.95 21.63 10.50
CA LEU A 266 -3.35 21.71 11.84
C LEU A 266 -2.32 22.85 11.91
N ALA A 267 -1.52 23.05 10.86
CA ALA A 267 -0.59 24.18 10.78
C ALA A 267 -1.33 25.53 10.75
N SER A 268 -2.49 25.57 10.10
CA SER A 268 -3.40 26.73 10.08
C SER A 268 -4.25 26.88 11.35
N ARG A 269 -4.05 26.03 12.37
CA ARG A 269 -4.79 26.04 13.65
C ARG A 269 -6.31 25.86 13.50
N THR A 270 -6.76 25.23 12.42
CA THR A 270 -8.18 24.97 12.20
C THR A 270 -8.66 23.91 13.19
N ALA A 271 -9.72 24.20 13.94
CA ALA A 271 -10.34 23.23 14.83
C ALA A 271 -10.98 22.08 14.03
N TRP A 272 -11.01 20.88 14.62
CA TRP A 272 -11.59 19.69 13.97
C TRP A 272 -13.00 19.96 13.44
N ASP A 273 -13.84 20.61 14.24
CA ASP A 273 -15.24 20.86 13.88
C ASP A 273 -15.44 21.97 12.82
N ALA A 274 -14.39 22.75 12.56
CA ALA A 274 -14.38 23.75 11.49
C ALA A 274 -13.97 23.15 10.13
N LEU A 275 -13.52 21.88 10.10
CA LEU A 275 -13.19 21.20 8.86
C LEU A 275 -14.47 20.78 8.10
N PRO A 276 -14.48 20.88 6.76
CA PRO A 276 -15.53 20.29 5.94
C PRO A 276 -15.71 18.81 6.27
N GLU A 277 -16.96 18.31 6.21
CA GLU A 277 -17.27 16.92 6.54
C GLU A 277 -16.51 15.93 5.65
N SER A 278 -16.36 16.24 4.36
CA SER A 278 -15.54 15.45 3.43
C SER A 278 -14.08 15.37 3.86
N THR A 279 -13.51 16.47 4.35
CA THR A 279 -12.14 16.54 4.87
C THR A 279 -12.00 15.76 6.18
N ARG A 280 -12.98 15.86 7.10
CA ARG A 280 -13.00 15.06 8.33
C ARG A 280 -13.09 13.57 8.03
N ALA A 281 -13.92 13.17 7.07
CA ALA A 281 -14.05 11.78 6.66
C ALA A 281 -12.75 11.25 6.04
N ALA A 282 -12.05 12.05 5.23
CA ALA A 282 -10.73 11.70 4.71
C ALA A 282 -9.70 11.52 5.84
N TYR A 283 -9.64 12.46 6.78
CA TYR A 283 -8.72 12.40 7.92
C TYR A 283 -9.05 11.27 8.90
N ALA A 284 -10.32 10.93 9.06
CA ALA A 284 -10.74 9.76 9.83
C ALA A 284 -10.20 8.45 9.22
N LYS A 285 -10.20 8.32 7.89
CA LYS A 285 -9.54 7.18 7.20
C LYS A 285 -8.04 7.16 7.42
N GLU A 286 -7.44 8.32 7.65
CA GLU A 286 -6.03 8.47 8.02
C GLU A 286 -5.77 8.38 9.54
N GLY A 287 -6.77 7.93 10.33
CA GLY A 287 -6.62 7.67 11.76
C GLY A 287 -6.74 8.92 12.64
N TRP A 288 -7.07 10.08 12.08
CA TRP A 288 -7.35 11.29 12.86
C TRP A 288 -8.77 11.26 13.42
N ASN A 289 -8.90 11.68 14.67
CA ASN A 289 -10.18 11.93 15.30
C ASN A 289 -10.13 13.27 16.04
N ARG A 290 -11.29 13.71 16.55
CA ARG A 290 -11.39 14.99 17.26
C ARG A 290 -10.36 15.09 18.38
N GLU A 291 -10.21 14.06 19.20
CA GLU A 291 -9.31 14.07 20.37
C GLU A 291 -7.83 14.15 19.97
N ALA A 292 -7.41 13.38 18.97
CA ALA A 292 -6.04 13.40 18.44
C ALA A 292 -5.74 14.75 17.78
N TRP A 293 -6.71 15.31 17.05
CA TRP A 293 -6.60 16.62 16.42
C TRP A 293 -6.46 17.75 17.44
N THR A 294 -7.32 17.75 18.48
CA THR A 294 -7.26 18.75 19.54
C THR A 294 -5.94 18.69 20.31
N ARG A 295 -5.38 17.50 20.52
CA ARG A 295 -4.05 17.34 21.15
C ARG A 295 -2.90 17.81 20.27
N ALA A 296 -3.03 17.64 18.95
CA ALA A 296 -2.00 18.01 17.98
C ALA A 296 -2.05 19.49 17.55
N LEU A 297 -3.10 20.23 17.92
CA LEU A 297 -3.19 21.67 17.63
C LEU A 297 -2.04 22.42 18.33
N PRO A 298 -1.24 23.20 17.57
CA PRO A 298 -0.21 24.05 18.15
C PRO A 298 -0.85 25.04 19.11
N ARG A 299 -0.37 25.08 20.36
CA ARG A 299 -0.73 26.14 21.33
C ARG A 299 -0.27 27.51 20.83
#